data_AF-A0A1V6J9H2-F1
#
_entry.id   AF-A0A1V6J9H2-F1
#
_cell.length_a   1.000
_cell.length_b   1.000
_cell.length_c   1.000
_cell.angle_alpha   90.00
_cell.angle_beta   90.00
_cell.angle_gamma   90.00
#
_symmetry.space_group_name_H-M   'P 1'
#
loop_
_entity.id
_entity.type
_entity.pdbx_description
1 polymer ?
#
loop_
_entity_poly.entity_id
_entity_poly.type
_entity_poly.pdbx_seq_one_letter_code
_entity_poly.pdbx_strand_id
1 'polypeptide(L)'
;MKVLLSIKPQFAEKIFNGTKQFEFRKSIFKNKKVKSVVVYASSPVQKVIGEFEIEEILMENPATLWEITHNFSGITKEYFD
;
A
#
# COMPACT_ATOMS: atom_id res chain seq x y z
N MET A 1 -11.90 9.76 -6.52
CA MET A 1 -10.90 9.84 -7.61
C MET A 1 -9.94 8.67 -7.45
N LYS A 2 -9.44 8.13 -8.56
CA LYS A 2 -8.52 6.98 -8.56
C LYS A 2 -7.08 7.44 -8.81
N VAL A 3 -6.11 6.69 -8.29
CA VAL A 3 -4.68 6.84 -8.61
C VAL A 3 -4.10 5.50 -9.02
N LEU A 4 -3.05 5.51 -9.84
CA LEU A 4 -2.31 4.31 -10.21
C LEU A 4 -1.07 4.18 -9.33
N LEU A 5 -0.90 3.04 -8.66
CA LEU A 5 0.32 2.72 -7.92
C LEU A 5 0.97 1.45 -8.46
N SER A 6 2.28 1.53 -8.66
CA SER A 6 3.12 0.35 -8.91
C SER A 6 3.47 -0.33 -7.60
N ILE A 7 3.23 -1.64 -7.51
CA ILE A 7 3.49 -2.48 -6.34
C ILE A 7 4.20 -3.77 -6.81
N LYS A 8 5.19 -4.26 -6.05
CA LYS A 8 5.84 -5.53 -6.41
C LYS A 8 4.84 -6.69 -6.32
N PRO A 9 4.87 -7.67 -7.23
CA PRO A 9 3.87 -8.74 -7.29
C PRO A 9 3.59 -9.42 -5.94
N GLN A 10 4.64 -9.75 -5.17
CA GLN A 10 4.49 -10.43 -3.87
C GLN A 10 3.73 -9.60 -2.83
N PHE A 11 3.71 -8.27 -2.93
CA PHE A 11 2.95 -7.43 -2.01
C PHE A 11 1.55 -7.17 -2.52
N ALA A 12 1.38 -7.04 -3.84
CA ALA A 12 0.06 -6.89 -4.43
C ALA A 12 -0.82 -8.13 -4.16
N GLU A 13 -0.24 -9.33 -4.23
CA GLU A 13 -0.93 -10.57 -3.86
C GLU A 13 -1.38 -10.56 -2.39
N LYS A 14 -0.50 -10.11 -1.47
CA LYS A 14 -0.84 -9.95 -0.05
C LYS A 14 -1.93 -8.91 0.20
N ILE A 15 -1.99 -7.86 -0.61
CA ILE A 15 -3.08 -6.87 -0.53
C ILE A 15 -4.39 -7.53 -0.92
N PHE A 16 -4.43 -8.22 -2.06
CA PHE A 16 -5.68 -8.82 -2.56
C PHE A 16 -6.17 -10.01 -1.75
N ASN A 17 -5.28 -10.75 -1.07
CA ASN A 17 -5.68 -11.81 -0.16
C ASN A 17 -5.96 -11.30 1.28
N GLY A 18 -5.83 -10.00 1.54
CA GLY A 18 -6.15 -9.36 2.82
C GLY A 18 -5.08 -9.46 3.92
N THR A 19 -3.94 -10.11 3.66
CA THR A 19 -2.84 -10.23 4.65
C THR A 19 -1.98 -8.98 4.76
N LYS A 20 -2.05 -8.07 3.78
CA LYS A 20 -1.44 -6.74 3.81
C LYS A 20 -2.53 -5.69 3.68
N GLN A 21 -2.82 -5.00 4.79
CA GLN A 21 -3.88 -3.97 4.83
C GLN A 21 -3.32 -2.55 4.73
N PHE A 22 -2.02 -2.37 4.94
CA PHE A 22 -1.35 -1.07 4.89
C PHE A 22 -0.35 -0.99 3.74
N GLU A 23 -0.44 0.05 2.90
CA GLU A 23 0.54 0.39 1.86
C GLU A 23 1.31 1.65 2.26
N PHE A 24 2.62 1.52 2.46
CA PHE A 24 3.47 2.62 2.94
C PHE A 24 4.03 3.45 1.79
N ARG A 25 3.98 4.77 1.93
CA ARG A 25 4.54 5.73 0.95
C ARG A 25 5.25 6.86 1.69
N LYS A 26 6.41 7.28 1.17
CA LYS A 26 7.18 8.42 1.72
C LYS A 26 6.49 9.77 1.49
N SER A 27 5.63 9.85 0.49
CA SER A 27 4.87 11.05 0.15
C SER A 27 3.38 10.74 0.02
N ILE A 28 2.57 11.64 0.55
CA ILE A 28 1.11 11.56 0.46
C ILE A 28 0.61 12.06 -0.90
N PHE A 29 -0.60 11.66 -1.27
CA PHE A 29 -1.25 12.20 -2.46
C PHE A 29 -1.49 13.71 -2.29
N LYS A 30 -1.09 14.50 -3.29
CA LYS A 30 -1.38 15.95 -3.32
C LYS A 30 -2.88 16.24 -3.30
N ASN A 31 -3.67 15.36 -3.91
CA ASN A 31 -5.12 15.48 -3.95
C ASN A 31 -5.75 14.65 -2.82
N LYS A 32 -6.46 15.32 -1.90
CA LYS A 32 -7.13 14.68 -0.76
C LYS A 32 -8.42 13.92 -1.14
N LYS A 33 -8.89 13.99 -2.39
CA LYS A 33 -10.10 13.30 -2.88
C LYS A 33 -9.82 11.92 -3.48
N VAL A 34 -8.60 11.41 -3.33
CA VAL A 34 -8.25 10.04 -3.74
C VAL A 34 -8.98 9.07 -2.83
N LYS A 35 -9.72 8.14 -3.44
CA LYS A 35 -10.54 7.15 -2.72
C LYS A 35 -10.15 5.72 -3.06
N SER A 36 -9.45 5.51 -4.16
CA SER A 36 -9.06 4.17 -4.59
C SER A 36 -7.74 4.18 -5.34
N VAL A 37 -7.07 3.04 -5.27
CA VAL A 37 -5.78 2.78 -5.90
C VAL A 37 -5.97 1.65 -6.90
N VAL A 38 -5.70 1.95 -8.17
CA VAL A 38 -5.49 0.93 -9.21
C VAL A 38 -4.08 0.39 -9.04
N VAL A 39 -3.92 -0.93 -9.00
CA VAL A 39 -2.64 -1.60 -8.73
C VAL A 39 -2.05 -2.10 -10.04
N TYR A 40 -0.91 -1.52 -10.41
CA TYR A 40 -0.02 -2.08 -11.42
C TYR A 40 1.02 -2.98 -10.73
N ALA A 41 0.97 -4.28 -11.01
CA ALA A 41 2.00 -5.19 -10.55
C ALA A 41 3.24 -5.02 -11.43
N SER A 42 4.38 -4.70 -10.81
CA SER A 42 5.64 -4.53 -11.52
C SER A 42 6.21 -5.87 -12.01
N SER A 43 7.46 -5.89 -12.49
CA SER A 43 8.13 -7.10 -12.97
C SER A 43 8.06 -8.26 -11.96
N PRO A 44 7.84 -9.51 -12.40
CA PRO A 44 7.68 -9.97 -13.80
C PRO A 44 6.25 -9.86 -14.36
N VAL A 45 5.27 -9.41 -13.57
CA VAL A 45 3.84 -9.44 -13.94
C VAL A 45 3.50 -8.35 -14.96
N GLN A 46 3.97 -7.12 -14.73
CA GLN A 46 3.88 -5.98 -15.66
C GLN A 46 2.47 -5.64 -16.19
N LYS A 47 1.43 -5.79 -15.37
CA LYS A 47 0.04 -5.49 -15.74
C LYS A 47 -0.75 -4.87 -14.58
N VAL A 48 -1.85 -4.20 -14.91
CA VAL A 48 -2.88 -3.84 -13.93
C VAL A 48 -3.60 -5.11 -13.51
N ILE A 49 -3.68 -5.37 -12.21
CA ILE A 49 -4.23 -6.62 -11.68
C ILE A 49 -5.42 -6.42 -10.73
N GLY A 50 -5.77 -5.18 -10.41
CA GLY A 50 -6.92 -4.91 -9.57
C GLY A 50 -6.93 -3.48 -9.04
N GLU A 51 -7.83 -3.25 -8.09
CA GLU A 51 -8.03 -1.98 -7.40
C GLU A 51 -8.40 -2.26 -5.95
N PHE A 52 -8.01 -1.37 -5.04
CA PHE A 52 -8.49 -1.36 -3.67
C PHE A 52 -8.95 0.05 -3.26
N GLU A 53 -9.87 0.12 -2.30
CA GLU A 53 -10.34 1.37 -1.73
C GLU A 53 -9.48 1.80 -0.54
N ILE A 54 -9.32 3.10 -0.37
CA ILE A 54 -8.61 3.68 0.77
C ILE A 54 -9.65 4.00 1.85
N GLU A 55 -9.53 3.34 2.99
CA GLU A 55 -10.35 3.65 4.17
C GLU A 55 -9.82 4.88 4.90
N GLU A 56 -8.54 4.87 5.25
CA GLU A 56 -7.88 5.95 5.98
C GLU A 56 -6.46 6.23 5.45
N ILE A 57 -6.00 7.47 5.59
CA ILE A 57 -4.60 7.87 5.33
C ILE A 57 -3.98 8.29 6.66
N LEU A 58 -3.09 7.45 7.18
CA LEU A 58 -2.28 7.76 8.36
C LEU A 58 -1.02 8.53 7.96
N MET A 59 -0.73 9.62 8.65
CA MET A 59 0.45 10.46 8.41
C MET A 59 1.17 10.72 9.73
N GLU A 60 2.10 9.82 10.05
CA GLU A 60 2.89 9.85 11.27
C GLU A 60 4.37 9.62 10.97
N ASN A 61 5.22 9.75 11.98
CA ASN A 61 6.62 9.35 11.86
C ASN A 61 6.75 7.81 11.70
N PRO A 62 7.84 7.28 11.11
CA PRO A 62 7.98 5.85 10.82
C PRO A 62 7.83 4.93 12.03
N ALA A 63 8.33 5.34 13.21
CA ALA A 63 8.22 4.54 14.41
C ALA A 63 6.76 4.38 14.84
N THR A 64 6.03 5.50 14.93
CA THR A 64 4.59 5.49 15.25
C THR A 64 3.77 4.73 14.21
N LEU A 65 4.04 4.90 12.92
CA LEU A 65 3.35 4.14 11.87
C LEU A 65 3.55 2.64 12.04
N TRP A 66 4.78 2.20 12.32
CA TRP A 66 5.06 0.78 12.51
C TRP A 66 4.29 0.21 13.70
N GLU A 67 4.34 0.88 14.86
CA GLU A 67 3.60 0.43 16.06
C GLU A 67 2.11 0.22 15.78
N ILE A 68 1.47 1.14 15.06
CA ILE A 68 0.04 1.07 14.73
C ILE A 68 -0.27 -0.05 13.73
N THR A 69 0.63 -0.31 12.77
CA THR A 69 0.29 -1.07 11.56
C THR A 69 0.96 -2.43 11.43
N HIS A 70 1.98 -2.74 12.24
CA HIS A 70 2.87 -3.90 12.05
C HIS A 70 2.12 -5.23 11.90
N ASN A 71 1.09 -5.46 12.72
CA ASN A 71 0.29 -6.69 12.73
C ASN A 71 -0.38 -7.02 11.38
N PHE A 72 -0.68 -6.01 10.55
CA PHE A 72 -1.31 -6.19 9.23
C PHE A 72 -0.51 -5.51 8.11
N SER A 73 0.77 -5.23 8.36
CA SER A 73 1.66 -4.55 7.43
C SER A 73 2.04 -5.41 6.21
N GLY A 74 1.93 -6.74 6.33
CA GLY A 74 2.32 -7.70 5.29
C GLY A 74 3.81 -7.72 4.93
N ILE A 75 4.65 -7.03 5.71
CA ILE A 75 6.11 -6.91 5.56
C ILE A 75 6.78 -7.10 6.91
N THR A 76 8.10 -7.33 6.92
CA THR A 76 8.86 -7.37 8.18
C THR A 76 9.33 -5.97 8.56
N LYS A 77 9.78 -5.81 9.81
CA LYS A 77 10.34 -4.53 10.29
C LYS A 77 11.58 -4.14 9.50
N GLU A 78 12.43 -5.10 9.18
CA GLU A 78 13.65 -4.89 8.38
C GLU A 78 13.35 -4.43 6.95
N TYR A 79 12.17 -4.76 6.40
CA TYR A 79 11.74 -4.24 5.10
C TYR A 79 11.12 -2.84 5.19
N PHE A 80 10.54 -2.51 6.34
CA PHE A 80 9.90 -1.23 6.58
C PHE A 80 10.91 -0.10 6.83
N ASP A 81 11.97 -0.40 7.58
CA ASP A 81 13.07 0.53 7.89
C ASP A 81 13.95 0.83 6.66
#